data_AF-A0A2T2U099-F1
#
_entry.id   AF-A0A2T2U099-F1
#
_cell.length_a   1.000
_cell.length_b   1.000
_cell.length_c   1.000
_cell.angle_alpha   90.00
_cell.angle_beta   90.00
_cell.angle_gamma   90.00
#
_symmetry.space_group_name_H-M   'P 1'
#
loop_
_entity.id
_entity.type
_entity.pdbx_description
1 polymer ?
#
loop_
_entity_poly.entity_id
_entity_poly.type
_entity_poly.pdbx_seq_one_letter_code
_entity_poly.pdbx_strand_id
1 'polypeptide(L)'
;MQMLGMRHVGKRIAQQLFVEPNQEDLRRTFVRRWARNDKQASLWSMDAMMRWSLADRLGCIDVPTLLVSSDEDYTQVPLKEHIAARMPSSPSTTTPATRFPPKSRRSPTKSLTRSSHGWVSERRSGRAHR
;
A
#
# COMPACT_ATOMS: atom_id res chain seq x y z
N MET A 1 -18.20 -29.70 5.95
CA MET A 1 -16.87 -29.11 6.28
C MET A 1 -16.31 -28.35 5.08
N GLN A 2 -16.18 -27.02 5.10
CA GLN A 2 -15.37 -26.29 4.09
C GLN A 2 -15.00 -24.82 4.44
N MET A 3 -14.92 -24.44 5.73
CA MET A 3 -14.46 -23.09 6.13
C MET A 3 -12.93 -22.95 6.30
N LEU A 4 -12.17 -24.00 5.97
CA LEU A 4 -10.70 -23.97 6.02
C LEU A 4 -10.09 -23.21 4.83
N GLY A 5 -10.87 -22.83 3.80
CA GLY A 5 -10.39 -22.31 2.51
C GLY A 5 -9.94 -20.84 2.44
N MET A 6 -10.63 -19.90 3.10
CA MET A 6 -10.23 -18.47 3.08
C MET A 6 -9.82 -17.96 4.46
N ARG A 7 -10.45 -18.48 5.51
CA ARG A 7 -10.09 -18.14 6.89
C ARG A 7 -8.65 -18.52 7.23
N HIS A 8 -8.16 -19.66 6.73
CA HIS A 8 -6.79 -20.10 6.99
C HIS A 8 -5.76 -19.22 6.28
N VAL A 9 -6.03 -18.86 5.02
CA VAL A 9 -5.22 -17.88 4.26
C VAL A 9 -5.20 -16.54 4.98
N GLY A 10 -6.38 -16.05 5.38
CA GLY A 10 -6.48 -14.79 6.13
C GLY A 10 -5.71 -14.81 7.45
N LYS A 11 -5.63 -15.95 8.15
CA LYS A 11 -4.83 -16.10 9.37
C LYS A 11 -3.33 -15.96 9.09
N ARG A 12 -2.82 -16.61 8.04
CA ARG A 12 -1.39 -16.50 7.67
C ARG A 12 -1.03 -15.07 7.28
N ILE A 13 -1.84 -14.44 6.43
CA ILE A 13 -1.60 -13.05 6.00
C ILE A 13 -1.67 -12.10 7.20
N ALA A 14 -2.64 -12.29 8.11
CA ALA A 14 -2.76 -11.46 9.32
C ALA A 14 -1.50 -11.53 10.20
N GLN A 15 -0.88 -12.70 10.34
CA GLN A 15 0.35 -12.86 11.13
C GLN A 15 1.56 -12.16 10.49
N GLN A 16 1.60 -12.08 9.17
CA GLN A 16 2.66 -11.37 8.45
C GLN A 16 2.47 -9.84 8.49
N LEU A 17 1.22 -9.37 8.41
CA LEU A 17 0.90 -7.94 8.40
C LEU A 17 0.96 -7.32 9.80
N PHE A 18 0.53 -8.06 10.83
CA PHE A 18 0.38 -7.56 12.18
C PHE A 18 1.27 -8.38 13.13
N VAL A 19 2.55 -8.03 13.21
CA VAL A 19 3.57 -8.78 13.97
C VAL A 19 3.55 -8.43 15.45
N GLU A 20 3.19 -7.19 15.80
CA GLU A 20 3.26 -6.72 17.18
C GLU A 20 2.27 -7.48 18.06
N PRO A 21 2.64 -7.83 19.31
CA PRO A 21 1.76 -8.56 20.22
C PRO A 21 0.42 -7.86 20.46
N ASN A 22 0.43 -6.52 20.54
CA ASN A 22 -0.75 -5.69 20.79
C ASN A 22 -1.72 -5.55 19.60
N GLN A 23 -1.40 -6.15 18.44
CA GLN A 23 -2.23 -6.05 17.22
C GLN A 23 -3.25 -7.20 17.07
N GLU A 24 -3.52 -7.96 18.13
CA GLU A 24 -4.42 -9.13 18.07
C GLU A 24 -5.83 -8.76 17.55
N ASP A 25 -6.36 -7.61 17.94
CA ASP A 25 -7.66 -7.15 17.45
C ASP A 25 -7.66 -6.85 15.94
N LEU A 26 -6.54 -6.38 15.40
CA LEU A 26 -6.38 -6.18 13.96
C LEU A 26 -6.32 -7.52 13.24
N ARG A 27 -5.55 -8.49 13.76
CA ARG A 27 -5.49 -9.85 13.22
C ARG A 27 -6.89 -10.46 13.17
N ARG A 28 -7.63 -10.42 14.28
CA ARG A 28 -9.00 -10.94 14.37
C ARG A 28 -9.95 -10.25 13.39
N THR A 29 -9.87 -8.92 13.27
CA THR A 29 -10.72 -8.14 12.36
C THR A 29 -10.40 -8.44 10.90
N PHE A 30 -9.12 -8.52 10.54
CA PHE A 30 -8.67 -8.87 9.20
C PHE A 30 -9.15 -10.27 8.81
N VAL A 31 -8.88 -11.29 9.63
CA VAL A 31 -9.31 -12.68 9.36
C VAL A 31 -10.82 -12.77 9.16
N ARG A 32 -11.60 -12.08 9.99
CA ARG A 32 -13.06 -12.07 9.90
C ARG A 32 -13.54 -11.48 8.58
N ARG A 33 -12.91 -10.41 8.09
CA ARG A 33 -13.25 -9.76 6.82
C ARG A 33 -12.79 -10.61 5.65
N TRP A 34 -11.54 -11.06 5.66
CA TRP A 34 -10.93 -11.90 4.62
C TRP A 34 -11.70 -13.20 4.40
N ALA A 35 -12.18 -13.84 5.47
CA ALA A 35 -12.93 -15.09 5.37
C ALA A 35 -14.28 -14.96 4.64
N ARG A 36 -14.76 -13.73 4.37
CA ARG A 36 -15.98 -13.47 3.60
C ARG A 36 -15.72 -13.38 2.09
N ASN A 37 -14.45 -13.30 1.66
CA ASN A 37 -14.13 -13.25 0.24
C ASN A 37 -14.49 -14.58 -0.42
N ASP A 38 -15.04 -14.51 -1.64
CA ASP A 38 -15.20 -15.69 -2.47
C ASP A 38 -13.83 -16.26 -2.84
N LYS A 39 -13.69 -17.58 -2.72
CA LYS A 39 -12.40 -18.26 -2.93
C LYS A 39 -11.93 -18.14 -4.37
N GLN A 40 -12.83 -18.38 -5.32
CA GLN A 40 -12.48 -18.43 -6.74
C GLN A 40 -12.19 -17.03 -7.27
N ALA A 41 -13.01 -16.04 -6.92
CA ALA A 41 -12.78 -14.64 -7.23
C ALA A 41 -11.46 -14.13 -6.63
N SER A 42 -11.09 -14.57 -5.42
CA SER A 42 -9.80 -14.21 -4.82
C SER A 42 -8.63 -14.80 -5.58
N LEU A 43 -8.72 -16.06 -6.03
CA LEU A 43 -7.68 -16.69 -6.84
C LEU A 43 -7.54 -16.03 -8.21
N TRP A 44 -8.64 -15.73 -8.89
CA TRP A 44 -8.63 -15.02 -10.17
C TRP A 44 -8.10 -13.60 -10.04
N SER A 45 -8.45 -12.89 -8.97
CA SER A 45 -7.91 -11.55 -8.71
C SER A 45 -6.39 -11.60 -8.51
N MET A 46 -5.89 -12.64 -7.83
CA MET A 46 -4.46 -12.80 -7.60
C MET A 46 -3.71 -13.21 -8.88
N ASP A 47 -4.28 -14.11 -9.69
CA ASP A 47 -3.75 -14.47 -11.02
C ASP A 47 -3.67 -13.24 -11.93
N ALA A 48 -4.76 -12.47 -12.01
CA ALA A 48 -4.82 -11.26 -12.81
C ALA A 48 -3.77 -10.22 -12.36
N MET A 49 -3.60 -10.05 -11.05
CA MET A 49 -2.60 -9.13 -10.50
C MET A 49 -1.17 -9.55 -10.83
N MET A 50 -0.86 -10.86 -10.80
CA MET A 50 0.48 -11.37 -11.14
C MET A 50 0.79 -11.27 -12.63
N ARG A 51 -0.22 -11.35 -13.50
CA ARG A 51 -0.06 -11.33 -14.96
C ARG A 51 -0.13 -9.93 -15.57
N TRP A 52 -0.53 -8.93 -14.79
CA TRP A 52 -0.68 -7.57 -15.26
C TRP A 52 0.56 -6.72 -14.95
N SER A 53 1.00 -5.92 -15.92
CA SER A 53 2.09 -4.96 -15.74
C SER A 53 1.82 -3.68 -16.54
N LEU A 54 2.13 -2.53 -15.93
CA LEU A 54 2.12 -1.22 -16.59
C LEU A 54 3.55 -0.72 -16.90
N ALA A 55 4.57 -1.56 -16.71
CA ALA A 55 5.98 -1.15 -16.81
C ALA A 55 6.26 -0.36 -18.09
N ASP A 56 5.84 -0.88 -19.24
CA ASP A 56 6.13 -0.27 -20.55
C ASP A 56 5.35 1.02 -20.83
N ARG A 57 4.37 1.36 -19.99
CA ARG A 57 3.56 2.59 -20.11
C ARG A 57 3.86 3.62 -19.03
N LEU A 58 4.81 3.37 -18.12
CA LEU A 58 5.18 4.34 -17.08
C LEU A 58 5.59 5.71 -17.65
N GLY A 59 6.25 5.71 -18.81
CA GLY A 59 6.65 6.94 -19.50
C GLY A 59 5.49 7.78 -20.05
N CYS A 60 4.28 7.22 -20.14
CA CYS A 60 3.07 7.92 -20.59
C CYS A 60 2.29 8.56 -19.43
N ILE A 61 2.78 8.45 -18.19
CA ILE A 61 2.12 9.04 -17.01
C ILE A 61 2.60 10.49 -16.87
N ASP A 62 1.97 11.38 -17.64
CA ASP A 62 2.31 12.81 -17.67
C ASP A 62 1.67 13.61 -16.53
N VAL A 63 0.76 12.98 -15.78
CA VAL A 63 0.18 13.59 -14.60
C VAL A 63 1.20 13.57 -13.46
N PRO A 64 1.44 14.71 -12.80
CA PRO A 64 2.41 14.75 -11.71
C PRO A 64 2.01 13.79 -10.57
N THR A 65 2.91 12.87 -10.21
CA THR A 65 2.62 11.69 -9.38
C THR A 65 3.50 11.65 -8.14
N LEU A 66 2.95 11.31 -6.96
CA LEU A 66 3.73 11.12 -5.74
C LEU A 66 3.86 9.62 -5.47
N LEU A 67 5.08 9.09 -5.50
CA LEU A 67 5.32 7.71 -5.13
C LEU A 67 5.69 7.61 -3.64
N VAL A 68 4.82 6.97 -2.86
CA VAL A 68 5.01 6.76 -1.42
C VAL A 68 5.40 5.31 -1.16
N SER A 69 6.47 5.10 -0.40
CA SER A 69 7.05 3.78 -0.13
C SER A 69 7.40 3.61 1.34
N SER A 70 7.25 2.39 1.85
CA SER A 70 7.87 1.92 3.10
C SER A 70 9.09 1.06 2.79
N ASP A 71 10.09 1.13 3.67
CA ASP A 71 11.24 0.22 3.79
C ASP A 71 10.84 -1.25 4.09
N GLU A 72 9.79 -1.48 4.87
CA GLU A 72 9.26 -2.83 5.16
C GLU A 72 8.23 -3.36 4.13
N ASP A 73 7.98 -2.63 3.04
CA ASP A 73 7.07 -3.12 2.01
C ASP A 73 7.63 -4.39 1.35
N TYR A 74 6.71 -5.28 0.94
CA TYR A 74 7.07 -6.50 0.22
C TYR A 74 7.89 -6.22 -1.06
N THR A 75 7.61 -5.09 -1.73
CA THR A 75 8.39 -4.60 -2.86
C THR A 75 9.51 -3.70 -2.36
N GLN A 76 10.76 -4.06 -2.67
CA GLN A 76 11.94 -3.31 -2.23
C GLN A 76 11.97 -1.88 -2.78
N VAL A 77 12.53 -0.95 -2.00
CA VAL A 77 12.66 0.48 -2.34
C VAL A 77 13.37 0.72 -3.69
N PRO A 78 14.47 0.03 -4.05
CA PRO A 78 15.16 0.27 -5.33
C PRO A 78 14.27 0.05 -6.56
N LEU A 79 13.34 -0.92 -6.49
CA LEU A 79 12.39 -1.16 -7.58
C LEU A 79 11.41 0.01 -7.73
N LYS A 80 11.01 0.63 -6.61
CA LYS A 80 10.12 1.80 -6.63
C LYS A 80 10.83 3.05 -7.12
N GLU A 81 12.10 3.23 -6.78
CA GLU A 81 12.95 4.30 -7.34
C GLU A 81 13.11 4.15 -8.85
N HIS A 82 13.34 2.92 -9.34
CA HIS A 82 13.37 2.65 -10.77
C HIS A 82 12.04 2.98 -11.47
N ILE A 83 10.90 2.70 -10.83
CA ILE A 83 9.57 3.08 -11.33
C ILE A 83 9.43 4.61 -11.38
N ALA A 84 9.83 5.32 -10.33
CA ALA A 84 9.77 6.78 -10.28
C ALA A 84 10.62 7.44 -11.39
N ALA A 85 11.82 6.91 -11.64
CA ALA A 85 12.72 7.41 -12.68
C ALA A 85 12.15 7.26 -14.10
N ARG A 86 11.21 6.33 -14.32
CA ARG A 86 10.54 6.12 -15.61
C ARG A 86 9.30 7.00 -15.82
N MET A 87 8.89 7.76 -14.80
CA MET A 87 7.75 8.68 -14.89
C MET A 87 8.26 10.13 -15.07
N PRO A 88 7.84 10.87 -16.11
CA PRO A 88 8.39 12.19 -16.43
C PRO A 88 8.23 13.27 -15.34
N SER A 89 7.31 13.09 -14.40
CA SER A 89 6.94 14.10 -13.40
C SER A 89 6.64 13.49 -12.03
N SER A 90 7.43 12.51 -11.60
CA SER A 90 7.24 11.82 -10.32
C SER A 90 8.35 12.08 -9.31
N PRO A 91 8.16 12.96 -8.31
CA PRO A 91 8.96 12.92 -7.10
C PRO A 91 8.69 11.62 -6.30
N SER A 92 9.75 11.05 -5.72
CA SER A 92 9.67 9.92 -4.79
C SER A 92 9.86 10.40 -3.34
N THR A 93 9.17 9.77 -2.39
CA THR A 93 9.43 9.97 -0.97
C THR A 93 9.30 8.65 -0.24
N THR A 94 10.39 8.25 0.43
CA THR A 94 10.43 7.08 1.30
C THR A 94 10.09 7.51 2.72
N THR A 95 9.07 6.90 3.30
CA THR A 95 8.72 7.11 4.72
C THR A 95 9.24 5.94 5.55
N PRO A 96 9.84 6.18 6.72
CA PRO A 96 10.23 5.09 7.62
C PRO A 96 9.00 4.25 8.00
N ALA A 97 9.17 2.93 8.11
CA ALA A 97 8.08 2.01 8.41
C ALA A 97 7.27 2.45 9.62
N THR A 98 5.96 2.51 9.42
CA THR A 98 5.02 2.26 10.50
C THR A 98 4.21 1.06 10.08
N ARG A 99 4.70 -0.15 10.37
CA ARG A 99 4.04 -1.40 10.02
C ARG A 99 2.60 -1.39 10.57
N PHE A 100 1.62 -1.32 9.66
CA PHE A 100 0.17 -1.20 9.90
C PHE A 100 -0.23 -0.97 11.37
N PRO A 101 -0.17 0.27 11.87
CA PRO A 101 -0.53 0.55 13.24
C PRO A 101 -2.01 0.26 13.47
N PRO A 102 -2.41 -0.16 14.70
CA PRO A 102 -3.82 -0.22 15.05
C PRO A 102 -4.46 1.14 14.79
N LYS A 103 -5.67 1.13 14.23
CA LYS A 103 -6.57 2.29 14.29
C LYS A 103 -6.99 2.49 15.76
N SER A 104 -6.06 2.85 16.64
CA SER A 104 -6.36 3.43 17.94
C SER A 104 -6.31 4.95 17.80
N ARG A 105 -7.10 5.62 18.62
CA ARG A 105 -7.51 7.04 18.56
C ARG A 105 -6.36 8.07 18.66
N ARG A 106 -5.09 7.67 18.52
CA ARG A 106 -3.90 8.54 18.41
C ARG A 106 -3.07 8.10 17.19
N SER A 107 -3.38 8.78 16.09
CA SER A 107 -2.96 8.63 14.71
C SER A 107 -1.45 8.69 14.40
N PRO A 108 -0.88 7.67 13.70
CA PRO A 108 0.34 7.79 12.88
C PRO A 108 0.05 8.39 11.51
N THR A 109 -1.21 8.76 11.24
CA THR A 109 -1.63 9.48 10.04
C THR A 109 -0.75 10.69 9.78
N LYS A 110 -0.07 11.28 10.77
CA LYS A 110 0.76 12.49 10.64
C LYS A 110 1.90 12.41 9.63
N SER A 111 2.63 11.30 9.45
CA SER A 111 3.75 11.27 8.47
C SER A 111 3.23 11.20 7.03
N LEU A 112 2.37 10.23 6.73
CA LEU A 112 1.69 10.07 5.43
C LEU A 112 0.81 11.28 5.09
N THR A 113 0.04 11.82 6.04
CA THR A 113 -0.73 13.05 5.82
C THR A 113 0.17 14.26 5.70
N ARG A 114 1.26 14.42 6.46
CA ARG A 114 2.17 15.56 6.28
C ARG A 114 2.87 15.52 4.94
N SER A 115 3.34 14.36 4.47
CA SER A 115 3.93 14.22 3.13
C SER A 115 2.89 14.47 2.03
N SER A 116 1.68 13.93 2.17
CA SER A 116 0.60 14.15 1.20
C SER A 116 0.10 15.60 1.19
N HIS A 117 -0.10 16.21 2.36
CA HIS A 117 -0.56 17.60 2.48
C HIS A 117 0.54 18.59 2.07
N GLY A 118 1.80 18.31 2.39
CA GLY A 118 2.95 19.12 1.95
C GLY A 118 3.04 19.15 0.44
N TRP A 119 2.99 17.99 -0.21
CA TRP A 119 3.02 17.88 -1.67
C TRP A 119 1.80 18.53 -2.34
N VAL A 120 0.59 18.34 -1.77
CA VAL A 120 -0.63 19.00 -2.27
C VAL A 120 -0.56 20.52 -2.12
N SER A 121 0.03 21.03 -1.03
CA SER A 121 0.16 22.47 -0.76
C SER A 121 1.20 23.13 -1.67
N GLU A 122 2.36 22.49 -1.85
CA GLU A 122 3.43 22.94 -2.75
C GLU A 122 2.99 22.98 -4.22
N ARG A 123 2.14 22.03 -4.62
CA ARG A 123 1.49 22.00 -5.94
C ARG A 123 0.44 23.07 -6.15
N ARG A 124 -0.19 23.56 -5.08
CA ARG A 124 -1.16 24.66 -5.15
C ARG A 124 -0.45 26.01 -5.19
N SER A 125 0.64 26.18 -4.44
CA SER A 125 1.45 27.42 -4.48
C SER A 125 2.24 27.58 -5.79
N GLY A 126 2.75 26.51 -6.38
CA GLY A 126 3.44 26.54 -7.68
C GLY A 126 2.53 26.79 -8.89
N ARG A 127 1.20 26.74 -8.71
CA ARG A 127 0.21 27.07 -9.75
C ARG A 127 -0.17 28.56 -9.77
N ALA A 128 0.37 29.36 -8.85
CA ALA A 128 0.16 30.81 -8.76
C ALA A 128 1.27 31.64 -9.46
N HIS A 129 2.30 31.00 -10.03
CA HIS A 129 3.42 31.66 -10.71
C HIS A 129 3.70 31.12 -12.12
N ARG A 130 2.64 30.79 -12.87
CA ARG A 130 2.69 30.68 -14.34
C ARG A 130 1.58 31.51 -14.95
#